data_AF-A0A7Y3C3W0-F1
#
_entry.id   AF-A0A7Y3C3W0-F1
#
_cell.length_a   1.000
_cell.length_b   1.000
_cell.length_c   1.000
_cell.angle_alpha   90.00
_cell.angle_beta   90.00
_cell.angle_gamma   90.00
#
_symmetry.space_group_name_H-M   'P 1'
#
loop_
_entity.id
_entity.type
_entity.pdbx_description
1 polymer ?
#
loop_
_entity_poly.entity_id
_entity_poly.type
_entity_poly.pdbx_seq_one_letter_code
_entity_poly.pdbx_strand_id
1 'polypeptide(L)'
;MGAGFGMMAFAQMIGASIAEAASPIRSAMGGMIPRPHFAPKAKNVIFLFMNGGVSQVDTFDPKPELDRYHGQPIPTGTIKTERKTGSLMKSPFSFS
;
A
#
# COMPACT_ATOMS: atom_id res chain seq x y z
N MET A 1 14.67 0.98 -2.18
CA MET A 1 14.13 2.34 -1.99
C MET A 1 13.00 2.27 -0.98
N GLY A 2 13.31 2.35 0.32
CA GLY A 2 12.38 2.02 1.40
C GLY A 2 12.15 3.21 2.33
N ALA A 3 11.21 4.08 1.97
CA ALA A 3 10.63 5.05 2.90
C ALA A 3 9.15 4.68 3.08
N GLY A 4 8.89 3.59 3.83
CA GLY A 4 7.53 3.16 4.13
C GLY A 4 6.85 4.08 5.15
N PHE A 5 5.61 3.74 5.55
CA PHE A 5 4.82 4.50 6.54
C PHE A 5 5.56 4.79 7.85
N GLY A 6 6.52 3.94 8.25
CA GLY A 6 7.37 4.20 9.41
C GLY A 6 8.21 5.48 9.31
N MET A 7 8.67 5.84 8.11
CA MET A 7 9.45 7.08 7.91
C MET A 7 8.57 8.33 8.09
N MET A 8 7.28 8.24 7.78
CA MET A 8 6.33 9.35 8.01
C MET A 8 6.11 9.58 9.52
N ALA A 9 5.97 8.50 10.30
CA ALA A 9 5.88 8.60 11.76
C ALA A 9 7.16 9.17 12.38
N PHE A 10 8.32 8.71 11.91
CA PHE A 10 9.63 9.18 12.38
C PHE A 10 9.87 10.66 12.03
N ALA A 11 9.56 11.08 10.79
CA ALA A 11 9.66 12.47 10.37
C ALA A 11 8.78 13.38 11.24
N GLN A 12 7.58 12.91 11.61
CA GLN A 12 6.72 13.68 12.50
C GLN A 12 7.23 13.75 13.93
N MET A 13 7.77 12.65 14.48
CA MET A 13 8.35 12.65 15.82
C MET A 13 9.54 13.60 15.90
N ILE A 14 10.46 13.56 14.92
CA ILE A 14 11.60 14.47 14.85
C ILE A 14 11.15 15.92 14.65
N GLY A 15 10.17 16.17 13.77
CA GLY A 15 9.61 17.51 13.56
C GLY A 15 9.03 18.09 14.86
N ALA A 16 8.32 17.27 15.65
CA ALA A 16 7.82 17.66 16.96
C ALA A 16 8.95 17.91 17.97
N SER A 17 9.94 17.02 18.08
CA SER A 17 11.06 17.17 19.02
C SER A 17 11.96 18.37 18.70
N ILE A 18 12.23 18.66 17.42
CA ILE A 18 12.99 19.85 17.00
C ILE A 18 12.17 21.11 17.28
N ALA A 19 10.87 21.09 17.02
CA ALA A 19 9.99 22.23 17.33
C ALA A 19 9.92 22.53 18.84
N GLU A 20 9.95 21.48 19.68
CA GLU A 20 9.95 21.59 21.15
C GLU A 20 11.30 22.09 21.69
N ALA A 21 12.42 21.63 21.12
CA ALA A 21 13.76 22.06 21.52
C ALA A 21 14.13 23.50 21.11
N ALA A 22 13.45 24.07 20.10
CA ALA A 22 13.87 25.32 19.47
C ALA A 22 13.54 26.64 20.21
N SER A 23 12.69 26.67 21.25
CA SER A 23 12.56 27.84 22.17
C SER A 23 11.47 27.66 23.25
N PRO A 24 11.66 28.19 24.48
CA PRO A 24 10.60 28.29 25.50
C PRO A 24 9.42 29.20 25.10
N ILE A 25 9.52 29.94 23.99
CA ILE A 25 8.49 30.87 23.47
C ILE A 25 7.51 30.15 22.52
N ARG A 26 7.24 28.86 22.71
CA ARG A 26 6.12 28.16 22.03
C ARG A 26 4.91 27.90 22.92
N SER A 27 4.99 28.22 24.22
CA SER A 27 3.79 28.24 25.06
C SER A 27 2.76 29.27 24.57
N ALA A 28 3.21 30.35 23.90
CA ALA A 28 2.36 31.43 23.40
C ALA A 28 1.92 31.31 21.92
N MET A 29 2.47 30.36 21.14
CA MET A 29 2.25 30.30 19.69
C MET A 29 1.92 28.87 19.22
N GLY A 30 0.90 28.29 19.85
CA GLY A 30 0.34 26.97 19.54
C GLY A 30 -0.35 26.86 18.17
N GLY A 31 0.27 27.35 17.11
CA GLY A 31 -0.30 27.44 15.77
C GLY A 31 0.72 27.09 14.69
N MET A 32 0.75 25.82 14.27
CA MET A 32 1.07 25.40 12.89
C MET A 32 0.93 23.90 12.66
N ILE A 33 0.61 23.13 13.70
CA ILE A 33 0.10 21.77 13.54
C ILE A 33 -1.42 21.88 13.68
N PRO A 34 -2.21 21.68 12.59
CA PRO A 34 -3.65 21.62 12.70
C PRO A 34 -4.01 20.58 13.75
N ARG A 35 -4.54 21.03 14.88
CA ARG A 35 -5.08 20.09 15.86
C ARG A 35 -6.35 19.51 15.25
N PRO A 36 -6.53 18.19 15.27
CA PRO A 36 -7.79 17.62 14.85
C PRO A 36 -8.90 18.24 15.71
N HIS A 37 -10.02 18.59 15.09
CA HIS A 37 -11.16 19.20 15.80
C HIS A 37 -11.73 18.27 16.89
N PHE A 38 -11.38 16.97 16.83
CA PHE A 38 -11.78 15.96 17.79
C PHE A 38 -10.56 15.23 18.36
N ALA A 39 -10.68 14.80 19.62
CA ALA A 39 -9.69 13.94 20.23
C ALA A 39 -9.55 12.63 19.43
N PRO A 40 -8.32 12.17 19.12
CA PRO A 40 -8.11 10.91 18.42
C PRO A 40 -8.65 9.74 19.25
N LYS A 41 -9.52 8.93 18.64
CA LYS A 41 -10.18 7.79 19.30
C LYS A 41 -9.56 6.43 18.96
N ALA A 42 -8.75 6.36 17.91
CA ALA A 42 -8.15 5.11 17.44
C ALA A 42 -7.10 4.61 18.45
N LYS A 43 -7.30 3.40 18.98
CA LYS A 43 -6.38 2.77 19.94
C LYS A 43 -5.34 1.86 19.26
N ASN A 44 -5.71 1.26 18.14
CA ASN A 44 -4.88 0.31 17.38
C ASN A 44 -4.98 0.61 15.89
N VAL A 45 -3.86 0.50 15.17
CA VAL A 45 -3.79 0.62 13.71
C VAL A 45 -3.23 -0.69 13.17
N ILE A 46 -4.05 -1.44 12.42
CA ILE A 46 -3.63 -2.68 11.76
C ILE A 46 -3.35 -2.35 10.29
N PHE A 47 -2.09 -2.40 9.89
CA PHE A 47 -1.67 -2.17 8.50
C PHE A 47 -1.41 -3.51 7.82
N LEU A 48 -2.27 -3.87 6.87
CA LEU A 48 -2.15 -5.11 6.10
C LEU A 48 -1.52 -4.81 4.74
N PHE A 49 -0.30 -5.30 4.51
CA PHE A 49 0.36 -5.23 3.22
C PHE A 49 0.08 -6.51 2.42
N MET A 50 -0.91 -6.45 1.53
CA MET A 50 -1.25 -7.58 0.67
C MET A 50 -0.44 -7.52 -0.62
N ASN A 51 0.65 -8.27 -0.68
CA ASN A 51 1.39 -8.50 -1.92
C ASN A 51 0.56 -9.43 -2.83
N GLY A 52 0.20 -8.96 -4.02
CA GLY A 52 -0.54 -9.76 -5.01
C GLY A 52 -2.06 -9.58 -4.97
N GLY A 53 -2.55 -8.35 -4.79
CA GLY A 53 -3.95 -8.03 -5.08
C GLY A 53 -4.28 -8.35 -6.55
N VAL A 54 -5.52 -8.80 -6.81
CA VAL A 54 -5.97 -9.07 -8.18
C VAL A 54 -5.77 -7.80 -9.02
N SER A 55 -5.02 -7.92 -10.12
CA SER A 55 -4.84 -6.78 -11.01
C SER A 55 -6.20 -6.40 -11.57
N GLN A 56 -6.47 -5.10 -11.73
CA GLN A 56 -7.62 -4.66 -12.52
C GLN A 56 -7.62 -5.33 -13.90
N VAL A 57 -6.42 -5.53 -14.45
CA VAL A 57 -6.21 -6.22 -15.73
C VAL A 57 -6.72 -7.67 -15.68
N ASP A 58 -6.69 -8.35 -14.55
CA ASP A 58 -7.10 -9.76 -14.43
C ASP A 58 -8.58 -9.94 -14.06
N THR A 59 -9.27 -8.89 -13.62
CA THR A 59 -10.54 -9.03 -12.88
C THR A 59 -11.79 -8.63 -13.70
N PHE A 60 -11.69 -7.71 -14.65
CA PHE A 60 -12.89 -7.09 -15.26
C PHE A 60 -12.88 -6.96 -16.78
N ASP A 61 -12.00 -7.66 -17.47
CA ASP A 61 -11.90 -7.61 -18.93
C ASP A 61 -11.88 -9.03 -19.50
N PRO A 62 -12.87 -9.41 -20.34
CA PRO A 62 -12.93 -10.74 -20.93
C PRO A 62 -11.71 -11.00 -21.80
N LYS A 63 -10.89 -11.96 -21.37
CA LYS A 63 -9.66 -12.38 -22.06
C LYS A 63 -9.84 -13.78 -22.62
N PRO A 64 -10.45 -13.94 -23.81
CA PRO A 64 -10.70 -15.25 -24.42
C PRO A 64 -9.41 -16.04 -24.67
N GLU A 65 -8.28 -15.36 -24.87
CA GLU A 65 -6.97 -16.01 -24.98
C GLU A 65 -6.51 -16.64 -23.65
N LEU A 66 -6.83 -16.04 -22.49
CA LEU A 66 -6.51 -16.66 -21.20
C LEU A 66 -7.36 -17.90 -20.93
N ASP A 67 -8.59 -17.95 -21.45
CA ASP A 67 -9.41 -19.16 -21.41
C ASP A 67 -8.80 -20.27 -22.27
N ARG A 68 -8.32 -19.92 -23.47
CA ARG A 68 -7.69 -20.86 -24.41
C ARG A 68 -6.38 -21.46 -23.87
N TYR A 69 -5.56 -20.64 -23.21
CA TYR A 69 -4.25 -21.07 -22.70
C TYR A 69 -4.26 -21.40 -21.20
N HIS A 70 -5.44 -21.56 -20.60
CA HIS A 70 -5.55 -21.91 -19.19
C HIS A 70 -4.74 -23.18 -18.84
N GLY A 71 -3.88 -23.08 -17.83
CA GLY A 71 -3.03 -24.18 -17.37
C GLY A 71 -1.74 -24.37 -18.17
N GLN A 72 -1.56 -23.67 -19.30
CA GLN A 72 -0.32 -23.73 -20.09
C GLN A 72 0.81 -22.89 -19.45
N PRO A 73 2.08 -23.28 -19.68
CA PRO A 73 3.22 -22.48 -19.24
C PRO A 73 3.25 -21.13 -19.94
N ILE A 74 3.75 -20.11 -19.23
CA ILE A 74 3.83 -18.75 -19.75
C ILE A 74 4.80 -18.71 -20.96
N PRO A 75 4.38 -18.21 -22.13
CA PRO A 75 5.17 -18.27 -23.36
C PRO A 75 6.45 -17.42 -23.31
N THR A 76 6.49 -16.40 -22.44
CA THR A 76 7.67 -15.51 -22.26
C THR A 76 8.72 -16.09 -21.30
N GLY A 77 8.54 -17.33 -20.82
CA GLY A 77 9.47 -18.00 -19.91
C GLY A 77 9.23 -17.66 -18.43
N THR A 78 10.19 -18.02 -17.57
CA THR A 78 10.09 -17.84 -16.12
C THR A 78 10.09 -16.37 -15.76
N ILE A 79 8.92 -15.82 -15.42
CA ILE A 79 8.81 -14.47 -14.88
C ILE A 79 9.51 -14.46 -13.52
N LYS A 80 10.47 -13.56 -13.34
CA LYS A 80 11.17 -13.38 -12.06
C LYS A 80 10.25 -12.65 -11.07
N THR A 81 9.30 -13.36 -10.50
CA THR A 81 8.50 -12.87 -9.35
C THR A 81 9.08 -13.40 -8.04
N GLU A 82 8.76 -12.71 -6.94
CA GLU A 82 9.17 -13.08 -5.57
C GLU A 82 8.68 -14.49 -5.16
N ARG A 83 7.54 -14.93 -5.73
CA ARG A 83 6.98 -16.27 -5.54
C ARG A 83 7.00 -17.06 -6.85
N LYS A 84 6.96 -18.39 -6.75
CA LYS A 84 6.79 -19.27 -7.93
C LYS A 84 5.52 -18.87 -8.68
N THR A 85 5.66 -18.37 -9.90
CA THR A 85 4.53 -18.08 -10.78
C THR A 85 3.87 -19.40 -11.18
N GLY A 86 2.55 -19.49 -11.05
CA GLY A 86 1.77 -20.60 -11.56
C GLY A 86 1.60 -20.52 -13.08
N SER A 87 0.95 -21.54 -13.65
CA SER A 87 0.51 -21.52 -15.05
C SER A 87 -0.51 -20.41 -15.32
N LEU A 88 -0.75 -20.11 -16.60
CA LEU A 88 -1.76 -19.13 -17.02
C LEU A 88 -3.12 -19.44 -16.38
N MET A 89 -3.65 -18.48 -15.62
CA MET A 89 -4.95 -18.59 -14.97
C MET A 89 -6.01 -17.93 -15.85
N LYS A 90 -7.12 -18.64 -16.08
CA LYS A 90 -8.32 -18.04 -16.65
C LYS A 90 -8.95 -17.06 -15.66
N SER A 91 -9.78 -16.15 -16.16
CA SER A 91 -10.55 -15.28 -15.27
C SER A 91 -11.49 -16.12 -14.39
N PRO A 92 -11.62 -15.83 -13.09
CA PRO A 92 -12.58 -16.50 -12.22
C PRO A 92 -14.03 -16.03 -12.47
N PHE A 93 -14.23 -14.96 -13.25
CA PHE A 93 -15.54 -14.40 -13.56
C PHE A 93 -16.02 -14.87 -14.93
N SER A 94 -17.33 -15.14 -15.03
CA SER A 94 -17.99 -15.42 -16.31
C SER A 94 -18.50 -14.11 -16.90
N PHE A 95 -18.16 -13.84 -18.16
CA PHE A 95 -18.67 -12.70 -18.92
C PHE A 95 -19.67 -13.23 -19.95
N SER A 96 -20.90 -12.72 -19.90
CA SER A 96 -22.05 -13.11 -20.74
C SER A 96 -22.30 -12.11 -21.86
#